data_AF-A0A559V6V0-F1
#
_entry.id   AF-A0A559V6V0-F1
#
_cell.length_a   1.000
_cell.length_b   1.000
_cell.length_c   1.000
_cell.angle_alpha   90.00
_cell.angle_beta   90.00
_cell.angle_gamma   90.00
#
_symmetry.space_group_name_H-M   'P 1'
#
loop_
_entity.id
_entity.type
_entity.pdbx_description
1 polymer ?
#
loop_
_entity_poly.entity_id
_entity_poly.type
_entity_poly.pdbx_seq_one_letter_code
_entity_poly.pdbx_strand_id
1 'polypeptide(L)'
;MGAGAKHRLVFVDRLLATLVHLRHGVTHDVLACWFGVDRSTITRAIGEVRPLLAQRGCTVTAGVRLRTLAEVVEYLGVTGETGIVDGTEIRVRRPAVGRKDRDKFISGKSKQNAVKAMVLTDGDGRVLFCSPTTPGSCADITHARQLGLVRLLSDGPAVEILADAGYQGLGAQTGGRVVTPPHRKFKKNAPDWYEELHERQRKAHSSRRIRVEHGIAHLKNWRALARHLGHREHTSDTVQAIAGLLSQQQAADLISTQQS
;
A
#
# COMPACT_ATOMS: atom_id res chain seq x y z
N MET A 1 -24.34 -15.90 31.93
CA MET A 1 -23.44 -16.20 30.79
C MET A 1 -24.28 -16.31 29.53
N GLY A 2 -24.26 -15.29 28.67
CA GLY A 2 -25.06 -15.27 27.45
C GLY A 2 -24.36 -16.02 26.32
N ALA A 3 -24.95 -17.11 25.83
CA ALA A 3 -24.48 -17.82 24.65
C ALA A 3 -24.56 -16.86 23.44
N GLY A 4 -23.40 -16.47 22.90
CA GLY A 4 -23.31 -15.64 21.71
C GLY A 4 -24.07 -16.29 20.56
N ALA A 5 -24.93 -15.50 19.90
CA ALA A 5 -25.75 -15.97 18.78
C ALA A 5 -24.88 -16.68 17.72
N LYS A 6 -25.24 -17.93 17.37
CA LYS A 6 -24.59 -18.70 16.30
C LYS A 6 -24.52 -17.83 15.04
N HIS A 7 -23.34 -17.74 14.42
CA HIS A 7 -23.19 -17.00 13.17
C HIS A 7 -24.14 -17.60 12.12
N ARG A 8 -25.05 -16.77 11.59
CA ARG A 8 -25.95 -17.15 10.47
C ARG A 8 -25.18 -17.52 9.20
N LEU A 9 -23.99 -16.94 9.03
CA LEU A 9 -23.09 -17.23 7.91
C LEU A 9 -21.96 -18.14 8.37
N VAL A 10 -21.69 -19.21 7.62
CA VAL A 10 -20.49 -20.01 7.81
C VAL A 10 -19.24 -19.19 7.43
N PHE A 11 -18.06 -19.67 7.80
CA PHE A 11 -16.82 -18.94 7.53
C PHE A 11 -16.62 -18.61 6.03
N VAL A 12 -16.93 -19.56 5.15
CA VAL A 12 -16.78 -19.40 3.70
C VAL A 12 -17.64 -18.23 3.18
N ASP A 13 -18.89 -18.12 3.64
CA ASP A 13 -19.78 -17.02 3.24
C ASP A 13 -19.29 -15.66 3.75
N ARG A 14 -18.81 -15.61 5.00
CA ARG A 14 -18.24 -14.38 5.57
C ARG A 14 -17.00 -13.93 4.79
N LEU A 15 -16.17 -14.89 4.40
CA LEU A 15 -15.00 -14.64 3.56
C LEU A 15 -15.42 -14.13 2.18
N LEU A 16 -16.34 -14.82 1.50
CA LEU A 16 -16.82 -14.44 0.17
C LEU A 16 -17.44 -13.04 0.18
N ALA A 17 -18.32 -12.74 1.15
CA ALA A 17 -18.93 -11.42 1.30
C ALA A 17 -17.86 -10.32 1.48
N THR A 18 -16.81 -10.61 2.26
CA THR A 18 -15.69 -9.68 2.46
C THR A 18 -14.88 -9.47 1.20
N LEU A 19 -14.54 -10.53 0.46
CA LEU A 19 -13.79 -10.43 -0.79
C LEU A 19 -14.56 -9.63 -1.85
N VAL A 20 -15.86 -9.90 -2.01
CA VAL A 20 -16.73 -9.16 -2.93
C VAL A 20 -16.82 -7.68 -2.54
N HIS A 21 -16.98 -7.38 -1.24
CA HIS A 21 -16.98 -6.01 -0.74
C HIS A 21 -15.67 -5.29 -1.08
N LEU A 22 -14.51 -5.90 -0.78
CA LEU A 22 -13.20 -5.29 -1.01
C LEU A 22 -12.92 -5.10 -2.51
N ARG A 23 -13.23 -6.10 -3.34
CA ARG A 23 -12.93 -6.09 -4.77
C ARG A 23 -13.83 -5.12 -5.52
N HIS A 24 -15.14 -5.17 -5.27
CA HIS A 24 -16.15 -4.50 -6.07
C HIS A 24 -16.79 -3.29 -5.40
N GLY A 25 -16.51 -3.04 -4.12
CA GLY A 25 -17.09 -1.93 -3.37
C GLY A 25 -18.60 -2.09 -3.15
N VAL A 26 -19.11 -3.32 -3.20
CA VAL A 26 -20.54 -3.62 -3.01
C VAL A 26 -20.95 -3.21 -1.60
N THR A 27 -22.09 -2.53 -1.47
CA THR A 27 -22.58 -2.07 -0.17
C THR A 27 -23.01 -3.25 0.70
N HIS A 28 -22.98 -3.07 2.02
CA HIS A 28 -23.39 -4.13 2.95
C HIS A 28 -24.86 -4.51 2.77
N ASP A 29 -25.71 -3.58 2.33
CA ASP A 29 -27.13 -3.79 2.06
C ASP A 29 -27.36 -4.73 0.87
N VAL A 30 -26.59 -4.54 -0.22
CA VAL A 30 -26.69 -5.43 -1.39
C VAL A 30 -26.21 -6.84 -1.05
N LEU A 31 -25.09 -6.95 -0.31
CA LEU A 31 -24.61 -8.25 0.17
C LEU A 31 -25.62 -8.91 1.12
N ALA A 32 -26.27 -8.14 1.99
CA ALA A 32 -27.30 -8.67 2.89
C ALA A 32 -28.47 -9.29 2.12
N CYS A 33 -28.93 -8.62 1.05
CA CYS A 33 -29.93 -9.18 0.14
C CYS A 33 -29.46 -10.47 -0.55
N TRP A 34 -28.22 -10.50 -1.06
CA TRP A 34 -27.68 -11.68 -1.76
C TRP A 34 -27.53 -12.91 -0.85
N PHE A 35 -27.13 -12.70 0.39
CA PHE A 35 -26.94 -13.78 1.37
C PHE A 35 -28.20 -14.08 2.20
N GLY A 36 -29.31 -13.36 2.01
CA GLY A 36 -30.55 -13.56 2.76
C GLY A 36 -30.42 -13.29 4.27
N VAL A 37 -29.60 -12.32 4.66
CA VAL A 37 -29.31 -12.00 6.08
C VAL A 37 -29.47 -10.51 6.35
N ASP A 38 -29.46 -10.11 7.62
CA ASP A 38 -29.47 -8.70 8.01
C ASP A 38 -28.15 -7.99 7.64
N ARG A 39 -28.23 -6.71 7.29
CA ARG A 39 -27.07 -5.82 7.05
C ARG A 39 -26.05 -5.83 8.20
N SER A 40 -26.53 -5.94 9.43
CA SER A 40 -25.67 -6.05 10.63
C SER A 40 -24.83 -7.34 10.62
N THR A 41 -25.37 -8.44 10.10
CA THR A 41 -24.64 -9.71 9.94
C THR A 41 -23.49 -9.56 8.95
N ILE A 42 -23.70 -8.90 7.80
CA ILE A 42 -22.64 -8.60 6.84
C ILE A 42 -21.60 -7.65 7.43
N THR A 43 -22.05 -6.60 8.10
CA THR A 43 -21.15 -5.61 8.73
C THR A 43 -20.23 -6.28 9.74
N ARG A 44 -20.78 -7.16 10.59
CA ARG A 44 -20.00 -7.96 11.54
C ARG A 44 -19.05 -8.93 10.83
N ALA A 45 -19.52 -9.66 9.82
CA ALA A 45 -18.71 -10.59 9.04
C ALA A 45 -17.48 -9.90 8.41
N ILE A 46 -17.68 -8.76 7.74
CA ILE A 46 -16.60 -7.96 7.15
C ILE A 46 -15.66 -7.42 8.24
N GLY A 47 -16.21 -6.97 9.37
CA GLY A 47 -15.45 -6.49 10.52
C GLY A 47 -14.55 -7.55 11.14
N GLU A 48 -15.00 -8.82 11.16
CA GLU A 48 -14.25 -9.96 11.68
C GLU A 48 -13.20 -10.48 10.69
N VAL A 49 -13.55 -10.58 9.40
CA VAL A 49 -12.67 -11.19 8.38
C VAL A 49 -11.58 -10.24 7.90
N ARG A 50 -11.87 -8.95 7.73
CA ARG A 50 -10.90 -7.96 7.23
C ARG A 50 -9.58 -7.94 8.03
N PRO A 51 -9.56 -7.87 9.38
CA PRO A 51 -8.30 -7.87 10.12
C PRO A 51 -7.54 -9.20 9.97
N LEU A 52 -8.22 -10.34 9.83
CA LEU A 52 -7.57 -11.63 9.56
C LEU A 52 -6.86 -11.63 8.19
N LEU A 53 -7.48 -11.02 7.18
CA LEU A 53 -6.87 -10.83 5.86
C LEU A 53 -5.67 -9.87 5.94
N ALA A 54 -5.76 -8.79 6.70
CA ALA A 54 -4.67 -7.84 6.90
C ALA A 54 -3.45 -8.49 7.58
N GLN A 55 -3.69 -9.27 8.64
CA GLN A 55 -2.66 -10.00 9.39
C GLN A 55 -1.99 -11.11 8.58
N ARG A 56 -2.62 -11.56 7.49
CA ARG A 56 -2.09 -12.62 6.62
C ARG A 56 -0.73 -12.23 6.00
N GLY A 57 -0.51 -10.95 5.72
CA GLY A 57 0.68 -10.44 5.03
C GLY A 57 0.67 -10.66 3.52
N CYS A 58 1.66 -10.09 2.83
CA CYS A 58 1.84 -10.23 1.39
C CYS A 58 2.53 -11.55 1.05
N THR A 59 2.01 -12.28 0.07
CA THR A 59 2.57 -13.56 -0.37
C THR A 59 3.59 -13.33 -1.46
N VAL A 60 4.80 -13.86 -1.29
CA VAL A 60 5.88 -13.70 -2.29
C VAL A 60 6.07 -14.97 -3.11
N THR A 61 6.00 -16.12 -2.45
CA THR A 61 5.93 -17.44 -3.06
C THR A 61 5.06 -18.36 -2.21
N ALA A 62 4.79 -19.58 -2.68
CA ALA A 62 4.02 -20.57 -1.94
C ALA A 62 4.64 -20.78 -0.53
N GLY A 63 3.85 -20.49 0.52
CA GLY A 63 4.24 -20.66 1.91
C GLY A 63 5.00 -19.48 2.54
N VAL A 64 5.53 -18.54 1.76
CA VAL A 64 6.29 -17.38 2.29
C VAL A 64 5.41 -16.13 2.27
N ARG A 65 5.25 -15.50 3.45
CA ARG A 65 4.49 -14.26 3.60
C ARG A 65 5.24 -13.22 4.41
N LEU A 66 5.25 -11.99 3.91
CA LEU A 66 5.83 -10.82 4.53
C LEU A 66 4.72 -9.99 5.19
N ARG A 67 4.82 -9.78 6.49
CA ARG A 67 3.82 -9.09 7.32
C ARG A 67 4.29 -7.72 7.78
N THR A 68 5.60 -7.53 7.87
CA THR A 68 6.20 -6.32 8.41
C THR A 68 7.20 -5.72 7.43
N LEU A 69 7.47 -4.43 7.56
CA LEU A 69 8.49 -3.76 6.77
C LEU A 69 9.89 -4.37 7.01
N ALA A 70 10.16 -4.83 8.23
CA ALA A 70 11.41 -5.51 8.57
C ALA A 70 11.58 -6.83 7.80
N GLU A 71 10.54 -7.66 7.75
CA GLU A 71 10.54 -8.90 6.96
C GLU A 71 10.80 -8.63 5.48
N VAL A 72 10.30 -7.50 4.95
CA VAL A 72 10.50 -7.14 3.54
C VAL A 72 11.93 -6.71 3.26
N VAL A 73 12.51 -5.88 4.13
CA VAL A 73 13.92 -5.47 4.01
C VAL A 73 14.84 -6.69 4.13
N GLU A 74 14.56 -7.59 5.07
CA GLU A 74 15.31 -8.84 5.21
C GLU A 74 15.19 -9.72 3.96
N TYR A 75 13.96 -9.90 3.46
CA TYR A 75 13.70 -10.68 2.26
C TYR A 75 14.49 -10.16 1.05
N LEU A 76 14.42 -8.85 0.78
CA LEU A 76 15.16 -8.21 -0.32
C LEU A 76 16.68 -8.34 -0.13
N GLY A 77 17.15 -8.29 1.12
CA GLY A 77 18.56 -8.48 1.45
C GLY A 77 19.05 -9.90 1.16
N VAL A 78 18.25 -10.91 1.49
CA VAL A 78 18.56 -12.32 1.24
C VAL A 78 18.50 -12.65 -0.25
N THR A 79 17.52 -12.10 -0.99
CA THR A 79 17.39 -12.36 -2.43
C THR A 79 18.30 -11.50 -3.30
N GLY A 80 18.83 -10.41 -2.76
CA GLY A 80 19.62 -9.43 -3.52
C GLY A 80 18.76 -8.60 -4.49
N GLU A 81 17.45 -8.61 -4.34
CA GLU A 81 16.52 -7.87 -5.20
C GLU A 81 16.44 -6.39 -4.81
N THR A 82 16.28 -5.52 -5.81
CA THR A 82 15.95 -4.09 -5.58
C THR A 82 14.47 -3.96 -5.21
N GLY A 83 14.19 -3.23 -4.14
CA GLY A 83 12.83 -2.80 -3.80
C GLY A 83 12.47 -1.45 -4.42
N ILE A 84 11.19 -1.18 -4.60
CA ILE A 84 10.68 0.12 -5.04
C ILE A 84 9.64 0.61 -4.04
N VAL A 85 9.83 1.81 -3.50
CA VAL A 85 8.89 2.46 -2.58
C VAL A 85 8.14 3.58 -3.28
N ASP A 86 6.84 3.67 -3.01
CA ASP A 86 6.03 4.80 -3.42
C ASP A 86 4.84 5.04 -2.47
N GLY A 87 4.29 6.25 -2.52
CA GLY A 87 3.10 6.63 -1.76
C GLY A 87 1.82 6.47 -2.58
N THR A 88 0.77 5.93 -1.97
CA THR A 88 -0.57 5.89 -2.58
C THR A 88 -1.60 6.65 -1.75
N GLU A 89 -2.41 7.48 -2.41
CA GLU A 89 -3.52 8.21 -1.79
C GLU A 89 -4.84 7.46 -1.97
N ILE A 90 -5.57 7.29 -0.87
CA ILE A 90 -6.92 6.71 -0.82
C ILE A 90 -7.88 7.81 -0.39
N ARG A 91 -8.90 8.07 -1.21
CA ARG A 91 -9.92 9.08 -0.89
C ARG A 91 -10.77 8.59 0.28
N VAL A 92 -10.97 9.47 1.27
CA VAL A 92 -11.81 9.20 2.44
C VAL A 92 -12.88 10.26 2.61
N ARG A 93 -13.91 9.97 3.39
CA ARG A 93 -14.94 10.96 3.73
C ARG A 93 -14.31 12.14 4.48
N ARG A 94 -14.67 13.36 4.08
CA ARG A 94 -14.29 14.59 4.78
C ARG A 94 -14.80 14.55 6.23
N PRO A 95 -13.97 14.88 7.22
CA PRO A 95 -14.43 15.06 8.59
C PRO A 95 -15.55 16.11 8.69
N ALA A 96 -16.47 15.91 9.62
CA ALA A 96 -17.54 16.88 9.90
C ALA A 96 -16.96 18.25 10.24
N VAL A 97 -17.72 19.32 9.94
CA VAL A 97 -17.35 20.69 10.27
C VAL A 97 -17.17 20.83 11.79
N GLY A 98 -16.17 21.60 12.23
CA GLY A 98 -15.87 21.82 13.65
C GLY A 98 -14.92 20.81 14.29
N ARG A 99 -14.49 19.75 13.58
CA ARG A 99 -13.46 18.81 14.09
C ARG A 99 -12.06 19.42 13.96
N LYS A 100 -11.31 19.45 15.09
CA LYS A 100 -9.96 20.06 15.21
C LYS A 100 -8.90 19.45 14.27
N ASP A 101 -9.14 18.28 13.70
CA ASP A 101 -8.21 17.51 12.86
C ASP A 101 -8.61 17.48 11.37
N ARG A 102 -9.60 18.28 10.96
CA ARG A 102 -10.17 18.25 9.60
C ARG A 102 -9.13 18.45 8.50
N ASP A 103 -8.22 19.40 8.67
CA ASP A 103 -7.28 19.78 7.62
C ASP A 103 -6.11 18.79 7.48
N LYS A 104 -5.87 17.94 8.48
CA LYS A 104 -4.85 16.87 8.42
C LYS A 104 -5.12 15.84 7.32
N PHE A 105 -6.38 15.72 6.89
CA PHE A 105 -6.77 14.78 5.84
C PHE A 105 -6.68 15.40 4.44
N ILE A 106 -6.41 16.70 4.32
CA ILE A 106 -6.28 17.35 3.01
C ILE A 106 -4.88 17.06 2.47
N SER A 107 -4.81 16.31 1.37
CA SER A 107 -3.54 16.11 0.66
C SER A 107 -3.04 17.44 0.09
N GLY A 108 -1.76 17.72 0.32
CA GLY A 108 -1.10 18.89 -0.27
C GLY A 108 -1.07 18.84 -1.80
N LYS A 109 -0.96 17.63 -2.38
CA LYS A 109 -0.80 17.37 -3.83
C LYS A 109 -2.14 17.39 -4.55
N SER A 110 -3.11 16.59 -4.10
CA SER A 110 -4.41 16.48 -4.77
C SER A 110 -5.46 17.47 -4.27
N LYS A 111 -5.21 18.15 -3.14
CA LYS A 111 -6.19 19.01 -2.43
C LYS A 111 -7.47 18.29 -2.03
N GLN A 112 -7.45 16.96 -2.00
CA GLN A 112 -8.58 16.11 -1.64
C GLN A 112 -8.45 15.56 -0.22
N ASN A 113 -9.58 15.16 0.37
CA ASN A 113 -9.58 14.43 1.64
C ASN A 113 -9.13 13.00 1.39
N ALA A 114 -7.95 12.66 1.91
CA ALA A 114 -7.30 11.40 1.67
C ALA A 114 -6.59 10.91 2.94
N VAL A 115 -6.31 9.62 2.92
CA VAL A 115 -5.24 9.00 3.71
C VAL A 115 -4.19 8.47 2.76
N LYS A 116 -2.98 8.27 3.26
CA LYS A 116 -1.83 7.79 2.50
C LYS A 116 -1.33 6.48 3.07
N ALA A 117 -0.92 5.57 2.19
CA ALA A 117 -0.15 4.38 2.56
C ALA A 117 1.15 4.37 1.77
N MET A 118 2.20 3.84 2.38
CA MET A 118 3.45 3.52 1.69
C MET A 118 3.33 2.10 1.14
N VAL A 119 3.67 1.92 -0.13
CA VAL A 119 3.69 0.62 -0.81
C VAL A 119 5.15 0.29 -1.11
N LEU A 120 5.54 -0.96 -0.86
CA LEU A 120 6.80 -1.52 -1.32
C LEU A 120 6.52 -2.63 -2.32
N THR A 121 7.19 -2.58 -3.47
CA THR A 121 7.22 -3.67 -4.45
C THR A 121 8.64 -4.16 -4.65
N ASP A 122 8.80 -5.32 -5.28
CA ASP A 122 10.07 -5.69 -5.90
C ASP A 122 10.28 -4.94 -7.23
N GLY A 123 11.36 -5.30 -7.93
CA GLY A 123 11.73 -4.77 -9.24
C GLY A 123 10.72 -5.05 -10.35
N ASP A 124 9.83 -6.03 -10.22
CA ASP A 124 8.81 -6.38 -11.21
C ASP A 124 7.45 -5.71 -10.95
N GLY A 125 7.29 -5.08 -9.78
CA GLY A 125 6.06 -4.40 -9.37
C GLY A 125 5.12 -5.29 -8.56
N ARG A 126 5.59 -6.45 -8.07
CA ARG A 126 4.81 -7.32 -7.19
C ARG A 126 4.79 -6.73 -5.79
N VAL A 127 3.60 -6.67 -5.18
CA VAL A 127 3.42 -5.99 -3.89
C VAL A 127 4.00 -6.84 -2.76
N LEU A 128 5.00 -6.29 -2.08
CA LEU A 128 5.64 -6.92 -0.93
C LEU A 128 5.08 -6.40 0.40
N PHE A 129 4.60 -5.15 0.41
CA PHE A 129 4.11 -4.52 1.62
C PHE A 129 3.19 -3.33 1.34
N CYS A 130 2.22 -3.13 2.24
CA CYS A 130 1.51 -1.87 2.36
C CYS A 130 1.42 -1.45 3.83
N SER A 131 1.79 -0.21 4.12
CA SER A 131 1.82 0.30 5.48
C SER A 131 0.41 0.56 6.03
N PRO A 132 0.27 0.69 7.36
CA PRO A 132 -0.85 1.41 7.95
C PRO A 132 -0.99 2.80 7.33
N THR A 133 -2.21 3.33 7.36
CA THR A 133 -2.51 4.62 6.72
C THR A 133 -2.19 5.81 7.63
N THR A 134 -1.71 6.90 7.03
CA THR A 134 -1.53 8.20 7.69
C THR A 134 -2.43 9.27 7.07
N PRO A 135 -2.72 10.38 7.77
CA PRO A 135 -3.50 11.48 7.19
C PRO A 135 -2.87 12.02 5.91
N GLY A 136 -3.71 12.45 4.93
CA GLY A 136 -3.26 12.90 3.62
C GLY A 136 -2.28 14.07 3.62
N SER A 137 -2.25 14.89 4.67
CA SER A 137 -1.28 15.98 4.82
C SER A 137 0.14 15.49 5.17
N CYS A 138 0.30 14.22 5.57
CA CYS A 138 1.61 13.66 5.89
C CYS A 138 2.49 13.58 4.63
N ALA A 139 3.72 14.07 4.73
CA ALA A 139 4.72 13.91 3.67
C ALA A 139 5.19 12.45 3.63
N ASP A 140 5.43 11.93 2.43
CA ASP A 140 5.72 10.50 2.24
C ASP A 140 7.06 10.12 2.90
N ILE A 141 8.06 11.00 2.85
CA ILE A 141 9.32 10.86 3.61
C ILE A 141 9.11 10.81 5.13
N THR A 142 8.19 11.60 5.67
CA THR A 142 7.88 11.59 7.11
C THR A 142 7.24 10.28 7.50
N HIS A 143 6.33 9.77 6.67
CA HIS A 143 5.71 8.47 6.89
C HIS A 143 6.74 7.33 6.87
N ALA A 144 7.66 7.32 5.90
CA ALA A 144 8.75 6.34 5.86
C ALA A 144 9.64 6.38 7.10
N ARG A 145 9.96 7.57 7.61
CA ARG A 145 10.72 7.73 8.86
C ARG A 145 9.95 7.17 10.06
N GLN A 146 8.66 7.47 10.18
CA GLN A 146 7.79 6.97 11.24
C GLN A 146 7.67 5.44 11.22
N LEU A 147 7.67 4.83 10.04
CA LEU A 147 7.69 3.37 9.86
C LEU A 147 9.06 2.75 10.16
N GLY A 148 10.09 3.54 10.44
CA GLY A 148 11.42 3.07 10.75
C GLY A 148 12.24 2.62 9.53
N LEU A 149 11.82 2.94 8.29
CA LEU A 149 12.51 2.52 7.07
C LEU A 149 14.00 2.89 7.10
N VAL A 150 14.32 4.10 7.58
CA VAL A 150 15.71 4.56 7.71
C VAL A 150 16.51 3.64 8.61
N ARG A 151 16.00 3.32 9.79
CA ARG A 151 16.67 2.44 10.75
C ARG A 151 16.85 1.04 10.19
N LEU A 152 15.79 0.48 9.60
CA LEU A 152 15.82 -0.86 9.00
C LEU A 152 16.86 -0.95 7.88
N LEU A 153 16.97 0.09 7.05
CA LEU A 153 17.98 0.12 6.00
C LEU A 153 19.38 0.47 6.51
N SER A 154 19.55 1.20 7.60
CA SER A 154 20.90 1.49 8.13
C SER A 154 21.49 0.31 8.92
N ASP A 155 20.65 -0.37 9.70
CA ASP A 155 21.07 -1.46 10.59
C ASP A 155 20.95 -2.86 9.93
N GLY A 156 20.21 -2.95 8.82
CA GLY A 156 19.87 -4.21 8.15
C GLY A 156 20.79 -4.59 6.97
N PRO A 157 20.37 -5.57 6.15
CA PRO A 157 21.13 -6.03 4.99
C PRO A 157 21.25 -4.94 3.91
N ALA A 158 22.29 -5.06 3.08
CA ALA A 158 22.52 -4.14 1.97
C ALA A 158 21.43 -4.33 0.90
N VAL A 159 20.46 -3.42 0.87
CA VAL A 159 19.34 -3.41 -0.07
C VAL A 159 19.26 -2.06 -0.77
N GLU A 160 19.05 -2.07 -2.08
CA GLU A 160 18.70 -0.86 -2.84
C GLU A 160 17.18 -0.68 -2.84
N ILE A 161 16.70 0.51 -2.45
CA ILE A 161 15.30 0.92 -2.53
C ILE A 161 15.17 2.13 -3.44
N LEU A 162 14.49 1.97 -4.57
CA LEU A 162 14.17 3.08 -5.49
C LEU A 162 12.96 3.86 -4.98
N ALA A 163 13.07 5.19 -4.89
CA ALA A 163 12.02 6.05 -4.34
C ALA A 163 11.80 7.31 -5.19
N ASP A 164 10.63 7.96 -5.10
CA ASP A 164 10.34 9.19 -5.83
C ASP A 164 11.08 10.42 -5.24
N ALA A 165 10.92 11.59 -5.87
CA ALA A 165 11.51 12.82 -5.37
C ALA A 165 10.97 13.24 -3.99
N GLY A 166 9.76 12.81 -3.61
CA GLY A 166 9.16 13.02 -2.29
C GLY A 166 9.90 12.31 -1.15
N TYR A 167 10.79 11.37 -1.44
CA TYR A 167 11.70 10.71 -0.48
C TYR A 167 13.13 11.29 -0.48
N GLN A 168 13.38 12.39 -1.19
CA GLN A 168 14.70 13.03 -1.20
C GLN A 168 15.21 13.35 0.21
N GLY A 169 16.47 12.99 0.46
CA GLY A 169 17.11 13.09 1.78
C GLY A 169 17.23 11.76 2.52
N LEU A 170 16.42 10.74 2.19
CA LEU A 170 16.59 9.41 2.78
C LEU A 170 17.88 8.72 2.36
N GLY A 171 18.37 8.97 1.14
CA GLY A 171 19.65 8.40 0.68
C GLY A 171 20.82 8.75 1.61
N ALA A 172 20.92 10.01 2.04
CA ALA A 172 21.95 10.43 3.00
C ALA A 172 21.79 9.77 4.39
N GLN A 173 20.56 9.50 4.81
CA GLN A 173 20.26 8.87 6.11
C GLN A 173 20.46 7.35 6.11
N THR A 174 20.55 6.74 4.93
CA THR A 174 20.60 5.28 4.73
C THR A 174 21.88 4.81 4.04
N GLY A 175 22.92 5.65 4.00
CA GLY A 175 24.19 5.31 3.37
C GLY A 175 24.09 5.05 1.86
N GLY A 176 23.15 5.71 1.18
CA GLY A 176 22.91 5.55 -0.26
C GLY A 176 21.93 4.44 -0.65
N ARG A 177 21.39 3.69 0.32
CA ARG A 177 20.45 2.57 0.05
C ARG A 177 19.12 3.02 -0.52
N VAL A 178 18.62 4.20 -0.13
CA VAL A 178 17.45 4.82 -0.79
C VAL A 178 17.89 5.71 -1.95
N VAL A 179 17.55 5.31 -3.17
CA VAL A 179 17.93 5.98 -4.41
C VAL A 179 16.76 6.76 -4.98
N THR A 180 16.84 8.09 -4.89
CA THR A 180 15.87 9.05 -5.44
C THR A 180 16.38 9.64 -6.78
N PRO A 181 15.53 10.29 -7.59
CA PRO A 181 16.00 10.96 -8.82
C PRO A 181 17.10 11.99 -8.52
N PRO A 182 18.00 12.26 -9.48
CA PRO A 182 19.09 13.22 -9.28
C PRO A 182 18.54 14.59 -8.85
N HIS A 183 19.20 15.20 -7.85
CA HIS A 183 18.84 16.53 -7.41
C HIS A 183 19.28 17.57 -8.45
N ARG A 184 18.37 18.49 -8.81
CA ARG A 184 18.66 19.53 -9.79
C ARG A 184 19.63 20.56 -9.17
N LYS A 185 20.85 20.65 -9.71
CA LYS A 185 21.89 21.61 -9.28
C LYS A 185 21.56 23.05 -9.65
N PHE A 186 21.09 23.28 -10.89
CA PHE A 186 20.78 24.61 -11.40
C PHE A 186 19.28 24.91 -11.32
N LYS A 187 18.91 26.00 -10.63
CA LYS A 187 17.51 26.46 -10.53
C LYS A 187 17.06 27.31 -11.73
N LYS A 188 17.99 28.03 -12.36
CA LYS A 188 17.78 28.87 -13.53
C LYS A 188 19.03 28.82 -14.42
N ASN A 189 18.86 29.07 -15.72
CA ASN A 189 19.95 29.21 -16.71
C ASN A 189 20.97 28.07 -16.65
N ALA A 190 20.49 26.82 -16.58
CA ALA A 190 21.39 25.68 -16.66
C ALA A 190 21.95 25.56 -18.08
N PRO A 191 23.22 25.15 -18.24
CA PRO A 191 23.75 24.83 -19.56
C PRO A 191 22.95 23.70 -20.24
N ASP A 192 22.81 23.74 -21.57
CA ASP A 192 22.04 22.73 -22.31
C ASP A 192 22.55 21.29 -22.08
N TRP A 193 23.87 21.11 -22.03
CA TRP A 193 24.48 19.80 -21.73
C TRP A 193 24.04 19.25 -20.36
N TYR A 194 23.79 20.14 -19.39
CA TYR A 194 23.34 19.74 -18.06
C TYR A 194 21.87 19.34 -18.07
N GLU A 195 21.02 20.08 -18.79
CA GLU A 195 19.61 19.73 -18.95
C GLU A 195 19.47 18.35 -19.60
N GLU A 196 20.22 18.09 -20.68
CA GLU A 196 20.20 16.80 -21.36
C GLU A 196 20.65 15.64 -20.45
N LEU A 197 21.75 15.83 -19.72
CA LEU A 197 22.25 14.82 -18.77
C LEU A 197 21.24 14.56 -17.65
N HIS A 198 20.67 15.62 -17.06
CA HIS A 198 19.69 15.53 -16.00
C HIS A 198 18.38 14.88 -16.48
N GLU A 199 17.91 15.22 -17.68
CA GLU A 199 16.76 14.60 -18.34
C GLU A 199 16.99 13.10 -18.53
N ARG A 200 18.15 12.71 -19.08
CA ARG A 200 18.53 11.30 -19.28
C ARG A 200 18.57 10.53 -17.97
N GLN A 201 19.20 11.08 -16.93
CA GLN A 201 19.29 10.43 -15.62
C GLN A 201 17.92 10.30 -14.93
N ARG A 202 17.07 11.35 -14.99
CA ARG A 202 15.69 11.27 -14.47
C ARG A 202 14.87 10.24 -15.23
N LYS A 203 14.96 10.18 -16.56
CA LYS A 203 14.25 9.19 -17.38
C LYS A 203 14.70 7.77 -17.04
N ALA A 204 16.00 7.53 -16.90
CA ALA A 204 16.54 6.24 -16.48
C ALA A 204 15.99 5.83 -15.10
N HIS A 205 16.00 6.73 -14.11
CA HIS A 205 15.43 6.46 -12.79
C HIS A 205 13.92 6.20 -12.83
N SER A 206 13.16 7.03 -13.56
CA SER A 206 11.71 6.86 -13.73
C SER A 206 11.36 5.54 -14.41
N SER A 207 12.15 5.10 -15.40
CA SER A 207 11.93 3.84 -16.11
C SER A 207 12.10 2.61 -15.21
N ARG A 208 13.03 2.65 -14.25
CA ARG A 208 13.19 1.60 -13.23
C ARG A 208 12.03 1.60 -12.23
N ARG A 209 11.51 2.78 -11.89
CA ARG A 209 10.42 2.92 -10.90
C ARG A 209 9.03 2.59 -11.44
N ILE A 210 8.78 2.70 -12.75
CA ILE A 210 7.44 2.54 -13.34
C ILE A 210 6.70 1.26 -12.89
N ARG A 211 7.44 0.22 -12.52
CA ARG A 211 6.92 -1.05 -12.00
C ARG A 211 6.11 -0.90 -10.71
N VAL A 212 6.49 0.01 -9.81
CA VAL A 212 5.70 0.31 -8.60
C VAL A 212 4.35 0.94 -8.94
N GLU A 213 4.31 1.75 -10.00
CA GLU A 213 3.06 2.38 -10.46
C GLU A 213 2.09 1.32 -10.97
N HIS A 214 2.58 0.28 -11.66
CA HIS A 214 1.77 -0.88 -12.03
C HIS A 214 1.23 -1.62 -10.79
N GLY A 215 2.09 -1.92 -9.80
CA GLY A 215 1.67 -2.54 -8.54
C GLY A 215 0.59 -1.73 -7.81
N ILE A 216 0.76 -0.40 -7.74
CA ILE A 216 -0.23 0.52 -7.17
C ILE A 216 -1.50 0.59 -8.01
N ALA A 217 -1.41 0.55 -9.34
CA ALA A 217 -2.58 0.50 -10.21
C ALA A 217 -3.41 -0.77 -9.93
N HIS A 218 -2.76 -1.93 -9.80
CA HIS A 218 -3.44 -3.17 -9.41
C HIS A 218 -4.09 -3.08 -8.03
N LEU A 219 -3.44 -2.43 -7.04
CA LEU A 219 -4.07 -2.15 -5.75
C LEU A 219 -5.31 -1.26 -5.92
N LYS A 220 -5.22 -0.18 -6.70
CA LYS A 220 -6.32 0.78 -6.91
C LYS A 220 -7.47 0.22 -7.75
N ASN A 221 -7.25 -0.87 -8.49
CA ASN A 221 -8.33 -1.60 -9.17
C ASN A 221 -9.30 -2.27 -8.18
N TRP A 222 -8.92 -2.44 -6.91
CA TRP A 222 -9.84 -2.83 -5.86
C TRP A 222 -10.71 -1.64 -5.46
N ARG A 223 -12.01 -1.73 -5.73
CA ARG A 223 -12.92 -0.58 -5.64
C ARG A 223 -13.06 -0.02 -4.22
N ALA A 224 -12.77 -0.80 -3.19
CA ALA A 224 -12.68 -0.30 -1.82
C ALA A 224 -11.61 0.79 -1.62
N LEU A 225 -10.53 0.80 -2.42
CA LEU A 225 -9.46 1.81 -2.37
C LEU A 225 -9.69 3.01 -3.29
N ALA A 226 -10.59 2.92 -4.28
CA ALA A 226 -10.91 4.05 -5.16
C ALA A 226 -11.55 5.21 -4.36
N ARG A 227 -12.43 4.88 -3.43
CA ARG A 227 -13.01 5.80 -2.44
C ARG A 227 -13.49 4.99 -1.23
N HIS A 228 -12.78 5.12 -0.12
CA HIS A 228 -13.17 4.47 1.13
C HIS A 228 -14.33 5.24 1.77
N LEU A 229 -15.51 4.62 1.76
CA LEU A 229 -16.74 5.16 2.35
C LEU A 229 -16.98 4.68 3.79
N GLY A 230 -16.19 3.70 4.23
CA GLY A 230 -16.29 3.13 5.56
C GLY A 230 -15.67 4.00 6.65
N HIS A 231 -15.72 3.45 7.86
CA HIS A 231 -15.03 3.94 9.04
C HIS A 231 -13.51 4.04 8.80
N ARG A 232 -12.90 5.16 9.23
CA ARG A 232 -11.50 5.48 8.92
C ARG A 232 -10.52 4.61 9.69
N GLU A 233 -10.89 4.20 10.90
CA GLU A 233 -10.17 3.25 11.74
C GLU A 233 -9.89 1.92 11.03
N HIS A 234 -10.70 1.55 10.03
CA HIS A 234 -10.53 0.32 9.27
C HIS A 234 -9.68 0.47 8.01
N THR A 235 -9.22 1.67 7.66
CA THR A 235 -8.57 1.90 6.36
C THR A 235 -7.21 1.20 6.28
N SER A 236 -6.47 1.15 7.39
CA SER A 236 -5.21 0.40 7.49
C SER A 236 -5.42 -1.10 7.24
N ASP A 237 -6.38 -1.73 7.92
CA ASP A 237 -6.69 -3.14 7.68
C ASP A 237 -7.20 -3.37 6.26
N THR A 238 -7.97 -2.42 5.71
CA THR A 238 -8.51 -2.52 4.34
C THR A 238 -7.38 -2.54 3.31
N VAL A 239 -6.42 -1.61 3.41
CA VAL A 239 -5.31 -1.54 2.45
C VAL A 239 -4.37 -2.73 2.60
N GLN A 240 -4.11 -3.18 3.83
CA GLN A 240 -3.26 -4.35 4.10
C GLN A 240 -3.91 -5.67 3.65
N ALA A 241 -5.21 -5.85 3.88
CA ALA A 241 -5.95 -7.00 3.38
C ALA A 241 -5.91 -7.07 1.85
N ILE A 242 -6.10 -5.94 1.17
CA ILE A 242 -6.05 -5.87 -0.29
C ILE A 242 -4.64 -6.14 -0.82
N ALA A 243 -3.59 -5.63 -0.16
CA ALA A 243 -2.21 -5.94 -0.51
C ALA A 243 -1.89 -7.45 -0.36
N GLY A 244 -2.34 -8.07 0.73
CA GLY A 244 -2.21 -9.51 0.95
C GLY A 244 -2.94 -10.35 -0.11
N LEU A 245 -4.15 -9.94 -0.50
CA LEU A 245 -4.92 -10.63 -1.55
C LEU A 245 -4.32 -10.44 -2.95
N LEU A 246 -3.85 -9.22 -3.27
CA LEU A 246 -3.23 -8.94 -4.56
C LEU A 246 -1.92 -9.72 -4.73
N SER A 247 -1.06 -9.70 -3.72
CA SER A 247 0.20 -10.45 -3.75
C SER A 247 -0.02 -11.96 -3.85
N GLN A 248 -1.06 -12.49 -3.20
CA GLN A 248 -1.48 -13.89 -3.38
C GLN A 248 -1.89 -14.20 -4.83
N GLN A 249 -2.60 -13.28 -5.49
CA GLN A 249 -2.95 -13.42 -6.92
C GLN A 249 -1.69 -13.39 -7.79
N GLN A 250 -0.80 -12.42 -7.58
CA GLN A 250 0.46 -12.29 -8.32
C GLN A 250 1.36 -13.54 -8.16
N ALA A 251 1.44 -14.11 -6.95
CA ALA A 251 2.19 -15.33 -6.68
C ALA A 251 1.59 -16.57 -7.39
N ALA A 252 0.26 -16.65 -7.51
CA ALA A 252 -0.40 -17.75 -8.21
C ALA A 252 -0.14 -17.68 -9.73
N ASP A 253 -0.21 -16.48 -10.31
CA ASP A 253 0.03 -16.27 -11.75
C ASP A 253 1.47 -16.64 -12.15
N LEU A 254 2.45 -16.37 -11.28
CA LEU A 254 3.85 -16.79 -11.48
C LEU A 254 4.02 -18.30 -11.55
N ILE A 255 3.39 -19.03 -10.61
CA ILE A 255 3.46 -20.50 -10.57
C ILE A 255 2.84 -21.08 -11.84
N SER A 256 1.71 -20.51 -12.30
CA SER A 256 1.04 -20.96 -13.53
C SER A 256 1.91 -20.72 -14.77
N THR A 257 2.69 -19.64 -14.80
CA THR A 257 3.57 -19.30 -15.94
C THR A 257 4.84 -20.16 -15.98
N GLN A 258 5.30 -20.66 -14.82
CA GLN A 258 6.47 -21.55 -14.75
C GLN A 258 6.15 -23.02 -15.11
N GLN A 259 4.86 -23.37 -15.20
CA GLN A 259 4.39 -24.73 -15.52
C GLN A 259 3.94 -24.90 -16.98
N SER A 260 3.90 -23.80 -17.76
CA SER A 260 3.52 -23.75 -19.18
C SER A 260 4.75 -23.61 -20.07
#